data_AF-F0YHW8-F1
#
_entry.id   AF-F0YHW8-F1
#
_cell.length_a   1.000
_cell.length_b   1.000
_cell.length_c   1.000
_cell.angle_alpha   90.00
_cell.angle_beta   90.00
_cell.angle_gamma   90.00
#
_symmetry.space_group_name_H-M   'P 1'
#
loop_
_entity.id
_entity.type
_entity.pdbx_description
1 polymer ?
#
loop_
_entity_poly.entity_id
_entity_poly.type
_entity_poly.pdbx_seq_one_letter_code
_entity_poly.pdbx_strand_id
1 'polypeptide(L)'
;WCFVQLADSQLGMFNSDDDPDDWAQEVAMLNLAVDKINALKPRPQFAIVCGDLVHPFPEGPKGQPERQARAYAEYQRITARIDAGIALVCVCGNHDVGNVPSRASVTKFEKRFGPSYGEFRCGRTRCIVLNSQLLNAKEDFWSEEPHVEAARDMALEQDAWLGTRFPCRTLFFSHVPPFVEAPDEPKGYFNHEPEVRAAILDLVTKIDPKTKWFCGHFHRNAGGWRGDAEVVVTSAVGCALG
;
A
#
# COMPACT_ATOMS: atom_id res chain seq x y z
N TRP A 1 -9.60 20.72 -2.46
CA TRP A 1 -9.45 19.76 -1.35
C TRP A 1 -8.05 19.19 -1.42
N CYS A 2 -7.48 18.78 -0.29
CA CYS A 2 -6.18 18.12 -0.21
C CYS A 2 -6.31 16.80 0.57
N PHE A 3 -5.31 15.96 0.47
CA PHE A 3 -5.14 14.73 1.24
C PHE A 3 -3.66 14.59 1.61
N VAL A 4 -3.34 13.69 2.54
CA VAL A 4 -1.97 13.35 2.90
C VAL A 4 -1.70 11.90 2.51
N GLN A 5 -0.57 11.67 1.83
CA GLN A 5 -0.04 10.32 1.62
C GLN A 5 1.10 10.06 2.58
N LEU A 6 1.10 8.88 3.16
CA LEU A 6 2.19 8.27 3.90
C LEU A 6 2.48 6.90 3.26
N ALA A 7 3.63 6.32 3.57
CA ALA A 7 4.00 4.96 3.21
C ALA A 7 4.89 4.37 4.30
N ASP A 8 4.90 3.05 4.43
CA ASP A 8 5.90 2.29 5.20
C ASP A 8 6.12 2.88 6.62
N SER A 9 5.04 2.99 7.41
CA SER A 9 5.20 3.31 8.83
C SER A 9 5.95 2.19 9.55
N GLN A 10 5.69 0.95 9.11
CA GLN A 10 6.46 -0.27 9.30
C GLN A 10 7.08 -0.43 10.69
N LEU A 11 6.26 -0.27 11.74
CA LEU A 11 6.68 -0.41 13.13
C LEU A 11 7.44 -1.74 13.36
N GLY A 12 8.67 -1.64 13.83
CA GLY A 12 9.54 -2.76 14.16
C GLY A 12 10.47 -3.20 13.02
N MET A 13 10.75 -2.31 12.07
CA MET A 13 11.73 -2.51 11.01
C MET A 13 13.12 -2.00 11.42
N PHE A 14 13.19 -0.85 12.10
CA PHE A 14 14.46 -0.13 12.30
C PHE A 14 15.46 -0.95 13.11
N ASN A 15 15.01 -1.59 14.18
CA ASN A 15 15.82 -2.45 15.05
C ASN A 15 15.54 -3.95 14.79
N SER A 16 14.98 -4.33 13.64
CA SER A 16 14.53 -5.71 13.40
C SER A 16 15.64 -6.77 13.54
N ASP A 17 16.88 -6.38 13.26
CA ASP A 17 18.04 -7.27 13.29
C ASP A 17 18.65 -7.42 14.69
N ASP A 18 18.44 -6.43 15.58
CA ASP A 18 19.04 -6.36 16.91
C ASP A 18 18.02 -6.64 18.03
N ASP A 19 16.88 -5.94 18.02
CA ASP A 19 15.77 -6.09 18.95
C ASP A 19 14.43 -5.95 18.20
N PRO A 20 13.85 -7.06 17.70
CA PRO A 20 12.63 -6.99 16.93
C PRO A 20 11.42 -6.50 17.75
N ASP A 21 11.44 -6.53 19.07
CA ASP A 21 10.33 -5.98 19.87
C ASP A 21 10.47 -4.47 20.12
N ASP A 22 11.58 -3.84 19.67
CA ASP A 22 11.77 -2.40 19.69
C ASP A 22 11.25 -1.73 18.39
N TRP A 23 10.28 -0.84 18.57
CA TRP A 23 9.71 0.02 17.54
C TRP A 23 9.60 1.48 18.01
N ALA A 24 10.39 1.88 19.02
CA ALA A 24 10.28 3.19 19.64
C ALA A 24 10.51 4.34 18.65
N GLN A 25 11.42 4.15 17.69
CA GLN A 25 11.74 5.15 16.69
C GLN A 25 10.60 5.33 15.68
N GLU A 26 10.06 4.25 15.13
CA GLU A 26 8.91 4.30 14.21
C GLU A 26 7.66 4.82 14.91
N VAL A 27 7.46 4.49 16.19
CA VAL A 27 6.42 5.08 17.03
C VAL A 27 6.60 6.59 17.13
N ALA A 28 7.82 7.09 17.40
CA ALA A 28 8.08 8.52 17.46
C ALA A 28 7.81 9.22 16.11
N MET A 29 8.24 8.62 14.99
CA MET A 29 8.03 9.15 13.65
C MET A 29 6.55 9.16 13.26
N LEU A 30 5.80 8.09 13.55
CA LEU A 30 4.36 8.03 13.28
C LEU A 30 3.57 9.01 14.15
N ASN A 31 3.94 9.18 15.42
CA ASN A 31 3.33 10.21 16.28
C ASN A 31 3.56 11.62 15.70
N LEU A 32 4.79 11.92 15.26
CA LEU A 32 5.10 13.19 14.61
C LEU A 32 4.29 13.38 13.33
N ALA A 33 4.17 12.34 12.49
CA ALA A 33 3.37 12.39 11.27
C ALA A 33 1.89 12.71 11.58
N VAL A 34 1.30 12.07 12.59
CA VAL A 34 -0.06 12.36 13.04
C VAL A 34 -0.21 13.81 13.52
N ASP A 35 0.74 14.32 14.29
CA ASP A 35 0.72 15.71 14.76
C ASP A 35 0.82 16.71 13.59
N LYS A 36 1.64 16.40 12.57
CA LYS A 36 1.74 17.20 11.35
C LYS A 36 0.44 17.17 10.55
N ILE A 37 -0.18 16.00 10.36
CA ILE A 37 -1.47 15.85 9.67
C ILE A 37 -2.54 16.72 10.32
N ASN A 38 -2.64 16.66 11.64
CA ASN A 38 -3.64 17.42 12.42
C ASN A 38 -3.43 18.94 12.36
N ALA A 39 -2.18 19.39 12.18
CA ALA A 39 -1.83 20.80 12.10
C ALA A 39 -2.11 21.43 10.72
N LEU A 40 -2.29 20.64 9.66
CA LEU A 40 -2.45 21.16 8.29
C LEU A 40 -3.68 22.05 8.13
N LYS A 41 -3.50 23.18 7.44
CA LYS A 41 -4.54 24.12 7.02
C LYS A 41 -4.40 24.43 5.52
N PRO A 42 -5.44 24.25 4.69
CA PRO A 42 -6.75 23.69 5.05
C PRO A 42 -6.64 22.23 5.52
N ARG A 43 -7.63 21.78 6.32
CA ARG A 43 -7.69 20.41 6.82
C ARG A 43 -7.75 19.41 5.63
N PRO A 44 -6.91 18.36 5.60
CA PRO A 44 -7.01 17.29 4.62
C PRO A 44 -8.37 16.58 4.70
N GLN A 45 -8.92 16.12 3.57
CA GLN A 45 -10.15 15.32 3.61
C GLN A 45 -9.89 13.88 4.05
N PHE A 46 -8.70 13.36 3.74
CA PHE A 46 -8.24 12.07 4.22
C PHE A 46 -6.71 12.04 4.32
N ALA A 47 -6.22 11.09 5.12
CA ALA A 47 -4.85 10.61 5.10
C ALA A 47 -4.87 9.15 4.64
N ILE A 48 -3.87 8.74 3.86
CA ILE A 48 -3.74 7.37 3.37
C ILE A 48 -2.33 6.85 3.62
N VAL A 49 -2.22 5.61 4.12
CA VAL A 49 -0.93 4.93 4.32
C VAL A 49 -0.80 3.81 3.30
N CYS A 50 0.13 3.96 2.36
CA CYS A 50 0.38 3.07 1.23
C CYS A 50 1.17 1.81 1.64
N GLY A 51 0.59 0.98 2.51
CA GLY A 51 1.10 -0.33 2.89
C GLY A 51 2.25 -0.32 3.89
N ASP A 52 2.61 -1.55 4.28
CA ASP A 52 3.58 -1.90 5.32
C ASP A 52 3.36 -1.07 6.58
N LEU A 53 2.16 -1.24 7.17
CA LEU A 53 1.77 -0.51 8.36
C LEU A 53 2.65 -0.91 9.55
N VAL A 54 3.02 -2.19 9.60
CA VAL A 54 3.89 -2.80 10.61
C VAL A 54 4.90 -3.73 9.95
N HIS A 55 6.01 -4.02 10.61
CA HIS A 55 7.05 -4.90 10.08
C HIS A 55 6.83 -6.41 10.26
N PRO A 56 6.25 -6.94 11.34
CA PRO A 56 6.15 -8.40 11.50
C PRO A 56 5.20 -9.02 10.46
N PHE A 57 5.69 -10.00 9.68
CA PHE A 57 4.89 -10.68 8.65
C PHE A 57 3.71 -11.47 9.24
N PRO A 58 2.59 -11.62 8.50
CA PRO A 58 1.41 -12.33 9.00
C PRO A 58 1.59 -13.84 9.04
N GLU A 59 2.33 -14.40 8.07
CA GLU A 59 2.42 -15.85 7.80
C GLU A 59 3.73 -16.21 7.06
N GLY A 60 3.88 -17.49 6.71
CA GLY A 60 5.05 -18.04 6.02
C GLY A 60 6.27 -18.23 6.93
N PRO A 61 7.46 -18.53 6.36
CA PRO A 61 8.69 -18.75 7.14
C PRO A 61 9.12 -17.56 7.99
N LYS A 62 8.69 -16.35 7.62
CA LYS A 62 8.95 -15.09 8.36
C LYS A 62 7.79 -14.69 9.29
N GLY A 63 6.72 -15.48 9.33
CA GLY A 63 5.46 -15.17 10.01
C GLY A 63 5.62 -14.99 11.52
N GLN A 64 5.18 -13.83 12.02
CA GLN A 64 5.23 -13.45 13.42
C GLN A 64 3.87 -12.91 13.87
N PRO A 65 2.80 -13.73 13.82
CA PRO A 65 1.42 -13.24 13.91
C PRO A 65 1.07 -12.56 15.24
N GLU A 66 1.68 -13.01 16.35
CA GLU A 66 1.50 -12.39 17.67
C GLU A 66 2.19 -11.03 17.76
N ARG A 67 3.44 -10.94 17.29
CA ARG A 67 4.18 -9.66 17.23
C ARG A 67 3.48 -8.69 16.29
N GLN A 68 2.98 -9.16 15.15
CA GLN A 68 2.17 -8.36 14.23
C GLN A 68 0.93 -7.81 14.92
N ALA A 69 0.21 -8.63 15.71
CA ALA A 69 -0.97 -8.17 16.44
C ALA A 69 -0.63 -7.08 17.46
N ARG A 70 0.51 -7.18 18.18
CA ARG A 70 1.00 -6.14 19.08
C ARG A 70 1.35 -4.86 18.33
N ALA A 71 2.11 -4.96 17.24
CA ALA A 71 2.48 -3.82 16.41
C ALA A 71 1.25 -3.11 15.83
N TYR A 72 0.25 -3.86 15.37
CA TYR A 72 -0.99 -3.29 14.87
C TYR A 72 -1.83 -2.61 15.97
N ALA A 73 -1.79 -3.11 17.20
CA ALA A 73 -2.48 -2.44 18.31
C ALA A 73 -1.85 -1.07 18.59
N GLU A 74 -0.52 -0.99 18.54
CA GLU A 74 0.21 0.26 18.72
C GLU A 74 0.00 1.23 17.55
N TYR A 75 0.08 0.75 16.31
CA TYR A 75 -0.25 1.52 15.11
C TYR A 75 -1.65 2.14 15.20
N GLN A 76 -2.67 1.35 15.58
CA GLN A 76 -4.03 1.84 15.74
C GLN A 76 -4.15 2.84 16.90
N ARG A 77 -3.46 2.61 18.01
CA ARG A 77 -3.44 3.55 19.15
C ARG A 77 -2.92 4.93 18.73
N ILE A 78 -1.86 4.97 17.93
CA ILE A 78 -1.26 6.22 17.46
C ILE A 78 -2.16 6.89 16.42
N THR A 79 -2.58 6.15 15.41
CA THR A 79 -3.38 6.69 14.30
C THR A 79 -4.81 7.10 14.71
N ALA A 80 -5.34 6.56 15.80
CA ALA A 80 -6.59 7.03 16.40
C ALA A 80 -6.54 8.49 16.90
N ARG A 81 -5.35 9.09 17.01
CA ARG A 81 -5.17 10.52 17.32
C ARG A 81 -5.37 11.44 16.11
N ILE A 82 -5.48 10.91 14.89
CA ILE A 82 -5.81 11.72 13.72
C ILE A 82 -7.18 12.38 13.96
N ASP A 83 -7.28 13.68 13.67
CA ASP A 83 -8.51 14.48 13.84
C ASP A 83 -9.67 13.77 13.15
N ALA A 84 -10.78 13.57 13.87
CA ALA A 84 -11.93 12.79 13.40
C ALA A 84 -12.58 13.36 12.11
N GLY A 85 -12.27 14.60 11.74
CA GLY A 85 -12.65 15.20 10.46
C GLY A 85 -11.76 14.80 9.28
N ILE A 86 -10.71 14.00 9.49
CA ILE A 86 -9.79 13.47 8.48
C ILE A 86 -9.97 11.95 8.43
N ALA A 87 -10.51 11.41 7.34
CA ALA A 87 -10.62 9.96 7.19
C ALA A 87 -9.22 9.32 7.08
N LEU A 88 -9.01 8.17 7.73
CA LEU A 88 -7.79 7.38 7.55
C LEU A 88 -8.09 6.18 6.65
N VAL A 89 -7.30 6.02 5.60
CA VAL A 89 -7.33 4.84 4.71
C VAL A 89 -6.02 4.08 4.86
N CYS A 90 -6.11 2.78 5.11
CA CYS A 90 -4.95 1.91 5.22
C CYS A 90 -4.92 0.97 4.01
N VAL A 91 -3.84 1.03 3.24
CA VAL A 91 -3.56 0.09 2.14
C VAL A 91 -2.72 -1.05 2.70
N CYS A 92 -2.87 -2.27 2.19
CA CYS A 92 -2.03 -3.39 2.60
C CYS A 92 -0.72 -3.46 1.80
N GLY A 93 0.38 -3.75 2.48
CA GLY A 93 1.67 -4.11 1.90
C GLY A 93 2.06 -5.56 2.16
N ASN A 94 3.26 -5.96 1.74
CA ASN A 94 3.72 -7.33 1.90
C ASN A 94 3.96 -7.72 3.36
N HIS A 95 4.30 -6.78 4.24
CA HIS A 95 4.40 -7.05 5.66
C HIS A 95 3.02 -7.13 6.35
N ASP A 96 1.97 -6.68 5.68
CA ASP A 96 0.60 -6.73 6.21
C ASP A 96 -0.12 -8.04 5.85
N VAL A 97 -0.01 -8.46 4.57
CA VAL A 97 -0.73 -9.62 4.01
C VAL A 97 0.19 -10.72 3.44
N GLY A 98 1.50 -10.50 3.33
CA GLY A 98 2.46 -11.42 2.69
C GLY A 98 2.84 -10.97 1.28
N ASN A 99 3.99 -11.44 0.76
CA ASN A 99 4.44 -11.14 -0.61
C ASN A 99 3.47 -11.71 -1.66
N VAL A 100 3.01 -12.94 -1.42
CA VAL A 100 1.88 -13.58 -2.10
C VAL A 100 0.89 -13.99 -1.00
N PRO A 101 -0.25 -13.31 -0.87
CA PRO A 101 -1.06 -13.41 0.33
C PRO A 101 -2.00 -14.61 0.29
N SER A 102 -2.20 -15.28 1.42
CA SER A 102 -3.31 -16.23 1.57
C SER A 102 -4.66 -15.49 1.72
N ARG A 103 -5.76 -16.21 1.49
CA ARG A 103 -7.11 -15.67 1.80
C ARG A 103 -7.26 -15.33 3.29
N ALA A 104 -6.55 -16.04 4.16
CA ALA A 104 -6.60 -15.83 5.60
C ALA A 104 -5.88 -14.53 6.00
N SER A 105 -4.70 -14.24 5.44
CA SER A 105 -3.97 -13.00 5.72
C SER A 105 -4.73 -11.77 5.21
N VAL A 106 -5.31 -11.83 4.00
CA VAL A 106 -6.20 -10.79 3.45
C VAL A 106 -7.40 -10.59 4.38
N THR A 107 -8.10 -11.65 4.75
CA THR A 107 -9.27 -11.55 5.65
C THR A 107 -8.90 -10.93 7.01
N LYS A 108 -7.72 -11.27 7.56
CA LYS A 108 -7.24 -10.72 8.84
C LYS A 108 -6.98 -9.21 8.72
N PHE A 109 -6.37 -8.76 7.64
CA PHE A 109 -6.20 -7.34 7.34
C PHE A 109 -7.56 -6.65 7.21
N GLU A 110 -8.47 -7.23 6.42
CA GLU A 110 -9.77 -6.63 6.10
C GLU A 110 -10.66 -6.42 7.31
N LYS A 111 -10.68 -7.40 8.22
CA LYS A 111 -11.40 -7.29 9.50
C LYS A 111 -10.89 -6.13 10.37
N ARG A 112 -9.66 -5.69 10.18
CA ARG A 112 -9.00 -4.71 11.05
C ARG A 112 -8.93 -3.31 10.44
N PHE A 113 -8.73 -3.23 9.13
CA PHE A 113 -8.45 -1.97 8.43
C PHE A 113 -9.43 -1.64 7.31
N GLY A 114 -10.35 -2.55 6.99
CA GLY A 114 -11.27 -2.42 5.86
C GLY A 114 -10.75 -3.11 4.60
N PRO A 115 -11.51 -3.04 3.48
CA PRO A 115 -11.24 -3.82 2.27
C PRO A 115 -9.79 -3.71 1.78
N SER A 116 -9.19 -4.83 1.36
CA SER A 116 -7.81 -4.85 0.85
C SER A 116 -7.68 -4.14 -0.50
N TYR A 117 -8.77 -4.08 -1.25
CA TYR A 117 -8.99 -3.22 -2.41
C TYR A 117 -10.40 -2.66 -2.36
N GLY A 118 -10.63 -1.52 -3.02
CA GLY A 118 -11.95 -0.89 -3.01
C GLY A 118 -11.94 0.52 -3.56
N GLU A 119 -13.09 1.20 -3.47
CA GLU A 119 -13.18 2.59 -3.86
C GLU A 119 -13.90 3.45 -2.81
N PHE A 120 -13.51 4.71 -2.76
CA PHE A 120 -14.21 5.75 -2.01
C PHE A 120 -14.22 7.04 -2.84
N ARG A 121 -15.00 8.03 -2.39
CA ARG A 121 -15.16 9.32 -3.09
C ARG A 121 -14.67 10.48 -2.23
N CYS A 122 -13.90 11.35 -2.86
CA CYS A 122 -13.51 12.64 -2.32
C CYS A 122 -14.05 13.74 -3.25
N GLY A 123 -15.21 14.29 -2.89
CA GLY A 123 -15.99 15.16 -3.76
C GLY A 123 -16.33 14.49 -5.11
N ARG A 124 -15.85 15.08 -6.21
CA ARG A 124 -16.08 14.55 -7.57
C ARG A 124 -15.05 13.50 -8.01
N THR A 125 -13.98 13.29 -7.24
CA THR A 125 -12.87 12.39 -7.60
C THR A 125 -13.08 11.03 -6.97
N ARG A 126 -12.97 9.97 -7.78
CA ARG A 126 -12.92 8.59 -7.29
C ARG A 126 -11.51 8.30 -6.78
N CYS A 127 -11.40 7.57 -5.68
CA CYS A 127 -10.14 7.07 -5.16
C CYS A 127 -10.24 5.54 -5.13
N ILE A 128 -9.33 4.84 -5.80
CA ILE A 128 -9.28 3.38 -5.84
C ILE A 128 -8.05 2.91 -5.08
N VAL A 129 -8.26 2.00 -4.13
CA VAL A 129 -7.20 1.23 -3.49
C VAL A 129 -7.08 -0.12 -4.21
N LEU A 130 -5.87 -0.49 -4.58
CA LEU A 130 -5.51 -1.77 -5.16
C LEU A 130 -4.66 -2.56 -4.18
N ASN A 131 -4.98 -3.84 -4.00
CA ASN A 131 -4.09 -4.77 -3.32
C ASN A 131 -3.01 -5.20 -4.32
N SER A 132 -1.83 -4.58 -4.23
CA SER A 132 -0.71 -4.88 -5.12
C SER A 132 -0.08 -6.25 -4.86
N GLN A 133 -0.26 -6.83 -3.67
CA GLN A 133 0.27 -8.18 -3.38
C GLN A 133 -0.49 -9.26 -4.17
N LEU A 134 -1.72 -8.99 -4.60
CA LEU A 134 -2.42 -9.87 -5.55
C LEU A 134 -1.81 -9.83 -6.96
N LEU A 135 -1.16 -8.72 -7.34
CA LEU A 135 -0.49 -8.63 -8.63
C LEU A 135 0.78 -9.48 -8.66
N ASN A 136 1.50 -9.60 -7.53
CA ASN A 136 2.66 -10.48 -7.39
C ASN A 136 2.36 -11.93 -7.76
N ALA A 137 1.14 -12.43 -7.46
CA ALA A 137 0.76 -13.80 -7.79
C ALA A 137 0.66 -14.08 -9.31
N LYS A 138 0.63 -13.03 -10.14
CA LYS A 138 0.64 -13.11 -11.60
C LYS A 138 2.05 -13.11 -12.19
N GLU A 139 3.07 -12.94 -11.35
CA GLU A 139 4.47 -12.84 -11.77
C GLU A 139 5.14 -14.21 -11.69
N ASP A 140 6.03 -14.48 -12.65
CA ASP A 140 6.84 -15.70 -12.65
C ASP A 140 7.81 -15.70 -11.46
N PHE A 141 8.30 -14.52 -11.04
CA PHE A 141 9.15 -14.34 -9.86
C PHE A 141 8.58 -14.97 -8.58
N TRP A 142 7.26 -15.01 -8.43
CA TRP A 142 6.58 -15.54 -7.23
C TRP A 142 5.85 -16.87 -7.47
N SER A 143 6.13 -17.54 -8.59
CA SER A 143 5.42 -18.76 -9.01
C SER A 143 5.51 -19.93 -8.03
N GLU A 144 6.55 -19.98 -7.19
CA GLU A 144 6.79 -21.05 -6.21
C GLU A 144 6.24 -20.72 -4.81
N GLU A 145 5.57 -19.58 -4.62
CA GLU A 145 5.03 -19.21 -3.31
C GLU A 145 3.81 -20.07 -2.92
N PRO A 146 3.68 -20.51 -1.65
CA PRO A 146 2.68 -21.51 -1.23
C PRO A 146 1.21 -21.15 -1.50
N HIS A 147 0.89 -19.86 -1.68
CA HIS A 147 -0.47 -19.35 -1.83
C HIS A 147 -0.77 -18.80 -3.24
N VAL A 148 0.12 -19.02 -4.21
CA VAL A 148 0.05 -18.40 -5.54
C VAL A 148 -1.29 -18.63 -6.24
N GLU A 149 -1.83 -19.85 -6.24
CA GLU A 149 -3.11 -20.14 -6.93
C GLU A 149 -4.30 -19.43 -6.26
N ALA A 150 -4.37 -19.45 -4.94
CA ALA A 150 -5.43 -18.74 -4.22
C ALA A 150 -5.32 -17.22 -4.39
N ALA A 151 -4.09 -16.69 -4.44
CA ALA A 151 -3.83 -15.28 -4.71
C ALA A 151 -4.16 -14.90 -6.16
N ARG A 152 -3.91 -15.78 -7.14
CA ARG A 152 -4.32 -15.61 -8.55
C ARG A 152 -5.83 -15.49 -8.68
N ASP A 153 -6.59 -16.36 -8.01
CA ASP A 153 -8.06 -16.28 -8.00
C ASP A 153 -8.53 -14.92 -7.46
N MET A 154 -8.00 -14.49 -6.31
CA MET A 154 -8.31 -13.16 -5.75
C MET A 154 -7.87 -12.02 -6.67
N ALA A 155 -6.76 -12.17 -7.39
CA ALA A 155 -6.27 -11.19 -8.34
C ALA A 155 -7.19 -11.06 -9.57
N LEU A 156 -7.76 -12.18 -10.05
CA LEU A 156 -8.78 -12.18 -11.10
C LEU A 156 -10.07 -11.51 -10.61
N GLU A 157 -10.47 -11.73 -9.35
CA GLU A 157 -11.61 -11.02 -8.74
C GLU A 157 -11.37 -9.50 -8.72
N GLN A 158 -10.17 -9.05 -8.33
CA GLN A 158 -9.79 -7.63 -8.33
C GLN A 158 -9.78 -7.03 -9.74
N ASP A 159 -9.24 -7.74 -10.73
CA ASP A 159 -9.19 -7.29 -12.13
C ASP A 159 -10.58 -7.23 -12.75
N ALA A 160 -11.41 -8.26 -12.53
CA ALA A 160 -12.78 -8.31 -13.01
C ALA A 160 -13.60 -7.18 -12.39
N TRP A 161 -13.44 -6.95 -11.08
CA TRP A 161 -13.94 -5.76 -10.41
C TRP A 161 -13.43 -4.55 -11.23
N LEU A 162 -12.12 -4.30 -11.34
CA LEU A 162 -11.54 -3.11 -12.01
C LEU A 162 -12.04 -2.86 -13.43
N GLY A 163 -12.22 -3.91 -14.23
CA GLY A 163 -12.76 -3.82 -15.57
C GLY A 163 -14.19 -3.27 -15.66
N THR A 164 -14.97 -3.30 -14.58
CA THR A 164 -16.35 -2.76 -14.55
C THR A 164 -16.42 -1.23 -14.39
N ARG A 165 -15.30 -0.54 -14.17
CA ARG A 165 -15.30 0.90 -13.88
C ARG A 165 -15.56 1.69 -15.15
N PHE A 166 -16.56 2.55 -15.08
CA PHE A 166 -16.75 3.58 -16.08
C PHE A 166 -15.65 4.65 -15.97
N PRO A 167 -15.27 5.29 -17.09
CA PRO A 167 -14.31 6.38 -17.11
C PRO A 167 -14.71 7.54 -16.20
N CYS A 168 -13.81 7.95 -15.31
CA CYS A 168 -14.06 8.99 -14.32
C CYS A 168 -12.72 9.49 -13.78
N ARG A 169 -12.63 10.77 -13.40
CA ARG A 169 -11.44 11.29 -12.71
C ARG A 169 -11.14 10.46 -11.47
N THR A 170 -10.02 9.75 -11.50
CA THR A 170 -9.68 8.73 -10.51
C THR A 170 -8.25 8.90 -10.02
N LEU A 171 -8.02 8.69 -8.73
CA LEU A 171 -6.70 8.50 -8.14
C LEU A 171 -6.55 7.03 -7.74
N PHE A 172 -5.38 6.44 -7.96
CA PHE A 172 -5.06 5.08 -7.55
C PHE A 172 -4.08 5.06 -6.39
N PHE A 173 -4.22 4.07 -5.53
CA PHE A 173 -3.37 3.86 -4.37
C PHE A 173 -3.03 2.38 -4.27
N SER A 174 -1.75 2.07 -4.09
CA SER A 174 -1.28 0.72 -3.79
C SER A 174 -0.08 0.79 -2.85
N HIS A 175 0.48 -0.36 -2.48
CA HIS A 175 1.74 -0.41 -1.77
C HIS A 175 2.92 -0.54 -2.75
N VAL A 176 3.00 -1.66 -3.47
CA VAL A 176 4.07 -1.89 -4.47
C VAL A 176 3.80 -0.99 -5.67
N PRO A 177 4.79 -0.21 -6.13
CA PRO A 177 4.66 0.62 -7.30
C PRO A 177 4.59 -0.25 -8.56
N PRO A 178 3.79 0.12 -9.57
CA PRO A 178 3.87 -0.54 -10.87
C PRO A 178 5.26 -0.40 -11.48
N PHE A 179 5.94 0.74 -11.26
CA PHE A 179 7.35 0.98 -11.57
C PHE A 179 7.93 2.06 -10.66
N VAL A 180 9.26 2.06 -10.50
CA VAL A 180 10.00 3.01 -9.65
C VAL A 180 10.45 4.23 -10.46
N GLU A 181 11.05 4.03 -11.63
CA GLU A 181 11.60 5.10 -12.47
C GLU A 181 10.90 5.17 -13.83
N ALA A 182 10.72 4.02 -14.50
CA ALA A 182 10.21 3.98 -15.87
C ALA A 182 9.29 2.76 -16.11
N PRO A 183 8.27 2.89 -16.98
CA PRO A 183 7.31 1.81 -17.23
C PRO A 183 7.92 0.59 -17.94
N ASP A 184 9.07 0.73 -18.58
CA ASP A 184 9.84 -0.30 -19.28
C ASP A 184 11.07 -0.78 -18.51
N GLU A 185 11.23 -0.37 -17.25
CA GLU A 185 12.32 -0.83 -16.40
C GLU A 185 12.25 -2.36 -16.16
N PRO A 186 13.39 -3.04 -15.97
CA PRO A 186 13.39 -4.45 -15.66
C PRO A 186 12.71 -4.75 -14.31
N LYS A 187 12.21 -5.98 -14.16
CA LYS A 187 11.77 -6.49 -12.86
C LYS A 187 12.94 -6.44 -11.86
N GLY A 188 12.69 -5.80 -10.73
CA GLY A 188 13.49 -5.82 -9.53
C GLY A 188 12.63 -6.17 -8.32
N TYR A 189 13.17 -5.99 -7.11
CA TYR A 189 12.41 -6.30 -5.89
C TYR A 189 11.22 -5.35 -5.69
N PHE A 190 11.41 -4.05 -5.99
CA PHE A 190 10.49 -2.99 -5.60
C PHE A 190 9.36 -2.71 -6.61
N ASN A 191 9.28 -3.44 -7.73
CA ASN A 191 8.33 -3.16 -8.81
C ASN A 191 7.70 -4.45 -9.34
N HIS A 192 6.64 -4.38 -10.13
CA HIS A 192 5.97 -5.57 -10.70
C HIS A 192 6.66 -6.11 -11.97
N GLU A 193 6.37 -7.29 -12.49
CA GLU A 193 6.96 -7.71 -13.79
C GLU A 193 6.44 -6.85 -14.95
N PRO A 194 7.20 -6.67 -16.06
CA PRO A 194 6.81 -5.82 -17.19
C PRO A 194 5.41 -6.14 -17.74
N GLU A 195 5.07 -7.41 -17.93
CA GLU A 195 3.78 -7.85 -18.47
C GLU A 195 2.64 -7.57 -17.48
N VAL A 196 2.87 -7.83 -16.19
CA VAL A 196 1.89 -7.60 -15.11
C VAL A 196 1.61 -6.12 -14.92
N ARG A 197 2.67 -5.29 -14.84
CA ARG A 197 2.53 -3.84 -14.70
C ARG A 197 1.91 -3.23 -15.96
N ALA A 198 2.24 -3.75 -17.15
CA ALA A 198 1.67 -3.26 -18.39
C ALA A 198 0.14 -3.41 -18.41
N ALA A 199 -0.35 -4.61 -18.07
CA ALA A 199 -1.76 -4.94 -18.06
C ALA A 199 -2.57 -4.09 -17.05
N ILE A 200 -2.09 -3.93 -15.82
CA ILE A 200 -2.81 -3.12 -14.82
C ILE A 200 -2.80 -1.62 -15.17
N LEU A 201 -1.69 -1.13 -15.72
CA LEU A 201 -1.58 0.25 -16.20
C LEU A 201 -2.53 0.54 -17.38
N ASP A 202 -2.77 -0.43 -18.27
CA ASP A 202 -3.78 -0.32 -19.33
C ASP A 202 -5.21 -0.25 -18.77
N LEU A 203 -5.52 -1.05 -17.74
CA LEU A 203 -6.81 -1.00 -17.07
C LEU A 203 -7.06 0.37 -16.41
N VAL A 204 -6.09 0.90 -15.66
CA VAL A 204 -6.26 2.19 -14.96
C VAL A 204 -6.30 3.37 -15.93
N THR A 205 -5.50 3.37 -17.00
CA THR A 205 -5.51 4.46 -18.00
C THR A 205 -6.76 4.45 -18.87
N LYS A 206 -7.42 3.29 -19.05
CA LYS A 206 -8.76 3.23 -19.66
C LYS A 206 -9.83 3.92 -18.78
N ILE A 207 -9.66 3.90 -17.46
CA ILE A 207 -10.56 4.57 -16.51
C ILE A 207 -10.28 6.09 -16.48
N ASP A 208 -9.01 6.47 -16.42
CA ASP A 208 -8.58 7.86 -16.45
C ASP A 208 -7.17 7.97 -17.05
N PRO A 209 -7.03 8.45 -18.30
CA PRO A 209 -5.73 8.58 -18.96
C PRO A 209 -4.76 9.54 -18.26
N LYS A 210 -5.26 10.43 -17.40
CA LYS A 210 -4.48 11.46 -16.68
C LYS A 210 -4.42 11.18 -15.18
N THR A 211 -4.62 9.92 -14.80
CA THR A 211 -4.66 9.52 -13.40
C THR A 211 -3.31 9.71 -12.71
N LYS A 212 -3.36 9.80 -11.37
CA LYS A 212 -2.17 9.70 -10.53
C LYS A 212 -2.29 8.44 -9.68
N TRP A 213 -1.21 7.67 -9.64
CA TRP A 213 -1.06 6.47 -8.83
C TRP A 213 -0.05 6.75 -7.72
N PHE A 214 -0.48 6.60 -6.47
CA PHE A 214 0.32 6.85 -5.28
C PHE A 214 0.69 5.52 -4.57
N CYS A 215 1.96 5.32 -4.26
CA CYS A 215 2.49 4.08 -3.69
C CYS A 215 3.67 4.29 -2.75
N GLY A 216 4.12 3.20 -2.11
CA GLY A 216 5.20 3.14 -1.11
C GLY A 216 6.26 2.10 -1.50
N HIS A 217 6.65 1.25 -0.55
CA HIS A 217 7.48 0.05 -0.73
C HIS A 217 8.96 0.29 -1.08
N PHE A 218 9.30 1.38 -1.77
CA PHE A 218 10.67 1.68 -2.16
C PHE A 218 11.50 2.39 -1.06
N HIS A 219 10.84 2.90 -0.01
CA HIS A 219 11.45 3.66 1.09
C HIS A 219 12.25 4.90 0.66
N ARG A 220 12.14 5.31 -0.61
CA ARG A 220 12.71 6.51 -1.21
C ARG A 220 11.64 7.19 -2.05
N ASN A 221 11.82 8.49 -2.27
CA ASN A 221 10.98 9.19 -3.24
C ASN A 221 11.42 8.81 -4.66
N ALA A 222 10.46 8.39 -5.47
CA ALA A 222 10.66 8.06 -6.88
C ALA A 222 9.34 8.28 -7.64
N GLY A 223 9.31 7.87 -8.90
CA GLY A 223 8.15 8.02 -9.75
C GLY A 223 8.52 8.37 -11.18
N GLY A 224 7.51 8.35 -12.03
CA GLY A 224 7.65 8.57 -13.46
C GLY A 224 6.28 8.57 -14.15
N TRP A 225 6.30 8.49 -15.48
CA TRP A 225 5.12 8.66 -16.30
C TRP A 225 4.93 7.52 -17.29
N ARG A 226 3.67 7.11 -17.49
CA ARG A 226 3.24 6.32 -18.66
C ARG A 226 2.20 7.13 -19.42
N GLY A 227 2.64 7.77 -20.51
CA GLY A 227 1.81 8.78 -21.18
C GLY A 227 1.50 9.93 -20.23
N ASP A 228 0.21 10.26 -20.06
CA ASP A 228 -0.25 11.30 -19.15
C ASP A 228 -0.56 10.79 -17.72
N ALA A 229 -0.37 9.50 -17.44
CA ALA A 229 -0.55 8.94 -16.11
C ALA A 229 0.76 9.04 -15.31
N GLU A 230 0.68 9.55 -14.08
CA GLU A 230 1.82 9.76 -13.18
C GLU A 230 1.82 8.70 -12.08
N VAL A 231 2.99 8.12 -11.81
CA VAL A 231 3.23 7.28 -10.63
C VAL A 231 4.10 8.06 -9.66
N VAL A 232 3.68 8.10 -8.39
CA VAL A 232 4.36 8.82 -7.31
C VAL A 232 4.65 7.83 -6.19
N VAL A 233 5.94 7.54 -5.99
CA VAL A 233 6.44 6.67 -4.92
C VAL A 233 6.91 7.54 -3.77
N THR A 234 6.29 7.37 -2.60
CA THR A 234 6.63 8.16 -1.39
C THR A 234 7.54 7.36 -0.48
N SER A 235 8.57 8.01 0.05
CA SER A 235 9.48 7.43 1.05
C SER A 235 8.76 7.07 2.36
N ALA A 236 9.40 6.20 3.14
CA ALA A 236 8.87 5.66 4.37
C ALA A 236 8.72 6.71 5.48
N VAL A 237 7.67 6.59 6.28
CA VAL A 237 7.53 7.31 7.55
C VAL A 237 8.47 6.72 8.61
N GLY A 238 8.56 5.39 8.68
CA GLY A 238 9.35 4.69 9.68
C GLY A 238 10.85 4.76 9.37
N CYS A 239 11.29 3.95 8.41
CA CYS A 239 12.69 3.79 8.06
C CYS A 239 12.96 4.20 6.60
N ALA A 240 13.35 5.46 6.36
CA ALA A 240 13.72 5.91 5.02
C ALA A 240 15.08 5.33 4.60
N LEU A 241 15.19 4.84 3.36
CA LEU A 241 16.40 4.21 2.85
C LEU A 241 17.23 5.17 1.98
N GLY A 242 17.60 6.35 2.45
CA GLY A 242 18.48 7.25 1.67
C GLY A 242 18.42 8.71 2.05
#